data_AF-A0A8J2P9A3-F1
#
_entry.id   AF-A0A8J2P9A3-F1
#
_cell.length_a   1.000
_cell.length_b   1.000
_cell.length_c   1.000
_cell.angle_alpha   90.00
_cell.angle_beta   90.00
_cell.angle_gamma   90.00
#
_symmetry.space_group_name_H-M   'P 1'
#
loop_
_entity.id
_entity.type
_entity.pdbx_description
1 polymer ?
#
loop_
_entity_poly.entity_id
_entity_poly.type
_entity_poly.pdbx_seq_one_letter_code
_entity_poly.pdbx_strand_id
1 'polypeptide(L)'
;YGGVHVDVHVTEKSTIITFGEFVVGHPPALLVNATPDCPIEFCEKGVDSGDRILLPGCCQYVAWEDPMGERTLEWGPSTAGKKISTTDKLHQDGTGRFPYVNDRNEENSYFWISFLDGLQRVLLFTDDEELAKYLQAARETDQVLSEYVIMFHGLGLSLVDGDKGQEILYMRIASSDIAWQATKLGKTKRFKPLPLNESHAIEVAYQNYLNEKSIYANNAKSQLTLDSGMEVNFATSSILKPNPKELRRVFQTGVWIHYKNYPHANHFHAKLYRIQIDNQLMDSVFHVVLAPVAPPKSISAQKEPLKPFAE
;
A
#
# COMPACT_ATOMS: atom_id res chain seq x y z
N TYR A 1 -21.99 13.55 -23.80
CA TYR A 1 -22.02 13.82 -22.35
C TYR A 1 -20.87 14.76 -22.04
N GLY A 2 -21.14 15.85 -21.32
CA GLY A 2 -20.11 16.74 -20.78
C GLY A 2 -20.22 16.71 -19.26
N GLY A 3 -19.08 16.64 -18.59
CA GLY A 3 -19.00 16.78 -17.14
C GLY A 3 -17.91 17.79 -16.79
N VAL A 4 -17.93 18.27 -15.56
CA VAL A 4 -16.82 19.04 -14.98
C VAL A 4 -16.44 18.33 -13.69
N HIS A 5 -15.16 18.06 -13.51
CA HIS A 5 -14.67 17.57 -12.23
C HIS A 5 -14.52 18.75 -11.28
N VAL A 6 -15.10 18.64 -10.08
CA VAL A 6 -14.99 19.66 -9.05
C VAL A 6 -14.39 19.03 -7.81
N ASP A 7 -13.23 19.52 -7.39
CA ASP A 7 -12.58 19.12 -6.15
C ASP A 7 -12.72 20.25 -5.11
N VAL A 8 -13.08 19.90 -3.89
CA VAL A 8 -13.35 20.85 -2.81
C VAL A 8 -12.49 20.49 -1.60
N HIS A 9 -11.45 21.30 -1.38
CA HIS A 9 -10.61 21.20 -0.21
C HIS A 9 -11.03 22.24 0.83
N VAL A 10 -11.59 21.76 1.94
CA VAL A 10 -11.94 22.60 3.09
C VAL A 10 -10.81 22.54 4.11
N THR A 11 -10.25 23.71 4.44
CA THR A 11 -9.30 23.90 5.55
C THR A 11 -9.90 24.88 6.55
N GLU A 12 -9.34 24.96 7.77
CA GLU A 12 -9.84 25.89 8.80
C GLU A 12 -9.87 27.36 8.34
N LYS A 13 -8.98 27.73 7.42
CA LYS A 13 -8.78 29.12 6.98
C LYS A 13 -9.33 29.43 5.59
N SER A 14 -9.61 28.40 4.79
CA SER A 14 -10.10 28.60 3.41
C SER A 14 -10.76 27.35 2.84
N THR A 15 -11.72 27.58 1.94
CA THR A 15 -12.26 26.56 1.04
C THR A 15 -11.71 26.81 -0.36
N ILE A 16 -10.98 25.84 -0.91
CA ILE A 16 -10.43 25.88 -2.27
C ILE A 16 -11.29 24.97 -3.13
N ILE A 17 -11.80 25.51 -4.24
CA ILE A 17 -12.62 24.79 -5.22
C ILE A 17 -11.84 24.77 -6.54
N THR A 18 -11.53 23.58 -7.05
CA THR A 18 -10.77 23.38 -8.28
C THR A 18 -11.67 22.76 -9.34
N PHE A 19 -11.69 23.35 -10.53
CA PHE A 19 -12.42 22.83 -11.69
C PHE A 19 -11.45 22.17 -12.66
N GLY A 20 -11.75 20.93 -13.05
CA GLY A 20 -10.97 20.15 -13.99
C GLY A 20 -11.82 19.57 -15.11
N GLU A 21 -11.15 19.11 -16.15
CA GLU A 21 -11.79 18.34 -17.21
C GLU A 21 -12.38 17.05 -16.65
N PHE A 22 -13.54 16.65 -17.16
CA PHE A 22 -14.14 15.38 -16.82
C PHE A 22 -13.44 14.24 -17.54
N VAL A 23 -13.05 13.23 -16.77
CA VAL A 23 -12.43 12.00 -17.27
C VAL A 23 -13.25 10.80 -16.80
N VAL A 24 -13.26 9.74 -17.60
CA VAL A 24 -13.86 8.45 -17.23
C VAL A 24 -13.24 7.97 -15.91
N GLY A 25 -14.09 7.58 -14.95
CA GLY A 25 -13.68 7.22 -13.59
C GLY A 25 -13.94 8.29 -12.53
N HIS A 26 -14.26 9.54 -12.91
CA HIS A 26 -14.66 10.56 -11.92
C HIS A 26 -16.02 10.29 -11.26
N PRO A 27 -17.08 9.83 -11.97
CA PRO A 27 -18.32 9.46 -11.32
C PRO A 27 -18.13 8.25 -10.41
N PRO A 28 -18.73 8.26 -9.20
CA PRO A 28 -18.72 7.14 -8.26
C PRO A 28 -19.02 5.78 -8.88
N ALA A 29 -19.99 5.71 -9.80
CA ALA A 29 -20.28 4.50 -10.56
C ALA A 29 -20.96 4.81 -11.90
N LEU A 30 -20.82 3.87 -12.83
CA LEU A 30 -21.63 3.73 -14.03
C LEU A 30 -22.58 2.55 -13.82
N LEU A 31 -23.88 2.81 -13.84
CA LEU A 31 -24.90 1.76 -13.86
C LEU A 31 -25.14 1.33 -15.30
N VAL A 32 -25.16 0.03 -15.55
CA VAL A 32 -25.45 -0.55 -16.86
C VAL A 32 -26.56 -1.57 -16.70
N ASN A 33 -27.72 -1.29 -17.27
CA ASN A 33 -28.83 -2.23 -17.31
C ASN A 33 -28.82 -2.96 -18.66
N ALA A 34 -28.17 -4.12 -18.71
CA ALA A 34 -28.16 -5.00 -19.88
C ALA A 34 -29.29 -6.05 -19.84
N THR A 35 -30.21 -5.97 -18.88
CA THR A 35 -31.38 -6.87 -18.85
C THR A 35 -32.33 -6.57 -20.01
N PRO A 36 -33.10 -7.57 -20.48
CA PRO A 36 -34.00 -7.39 -21.61
C PRO A 36 -35.30 -6.65 -21.26
N ASP A 37 -35.82 -6.78 -20.04
CA ASP A 37 -37.18 -6.36 -19.68
C ASP A 37 -37.33 -5.82 -18.25
N CYS A 38 -36.24 -5.70 -17.48
CA CYS A 38 -36.28 -5.34 -16.06
C CYS A 38 -35.80 -3.90 -15.82
N PRO A 39 -36.69 -2.93 -15.54
CA PRO A 39 -36.27 -1.60 -15.13
C PRO A 39 -35.71 -1.65 -13.70
N ILE A 40 -34.61 -0.94 -13.46
CA ILE A 40 -33.93 -0.92 -12.16
C ILE A 40 -34.16 0.44 -11.49
N GLU A 41 -34.80 0.42 -10.33
CA GLU A 41 -34.91 1.59 -9.47
C GLU A 41 -33.64 1.73 -8.62
N PHE A 42 -33.13 2.95 -8.44
CA PHE A 42 -31.95 3.20 -7.62
C PHE A 42 -31.98 4.56 -6.92
N CYS A 43 -31.40 4.67 -5.72
CA CYS A 43 -31.23 5.93 -5.01
C CYS A 43 -29.98 5.92 -4.11
N GLU A 44 -29.57 7.10 -3.63
CA GLU A 44 -28.61 7.20 -2.54
C GLU A 44 -29.30 6.89 -1.22
N LYS A 45 -28.67 6.04 -0.40
CA LYS A 45 -29.23 5.65 0.89
C LYS A 45 -29.48 6.86 1.77
N GLY A 46 -30.73 7.03 2.20
CA GLY A 46 -31.15 8.14 3.06
C GLY A 46 -31.55 9.41 2.31
N VAL A 47 -31.50 9.41 0.97
CA VAL A 47 -32.03 10.49 0.13
C VAL A 47 -33.33 10.04 -0.51
N ASP A 48 -34.38 10.84 -0.36
CA ASP A 48 -35.66 10.63 -1.05
C ASP A 48 -35.59 11.29 -2.44
N SER A 49 -34.84 10.67 -3.35
CA SER A 49 -34.50 11.21 -4.67
C SER A 49 -35.63 11.11 -5.71
N GLY A 50 -36.82 10.61 -5.33
CA GLY A 50 -37.88 10.20 -6.26
C GLY A 50 -37.50 8.94 -7.08
N ASP A 51 -38.41 8.52 -7.96
CA ASP A 51 -38.29 7.28 -8.75
C ASP A 51 -37.22 7.44 -9.87
N ARG A 52 -35.94 7.24 -9.54
CA ARG A 52 -34.90 7.10 -10.57
C ARG A 52 -34.91 5.69 -11.11
N ILE A 53 -35.30 5.56 -12.37
CA ILE A 53 -35.43 4.27 -13.04
C ILE A 53 -34.44 4.20 -14.20
N LEU A 54 -33.55 3.22 -14.15
CA LEU A 54 -32.67 2.83 -15.24
C LEU A 54 -33.38 1.77 -16.11
N LEU A 55 -33.78 2.17 -17.31
CA LEU A 55 -34.50 1.31 -18.25
C LEU A 55 -33.62 0.18 -18.81
N PRO A 56 -34.23 -0.94 -19.26
CA PRO A 56 -33.54 -2.01 -19.99
C PRO A 56 -32.72 -1.46 -21.17
N GLY A 57 -31.52 -1.99 -21.36
CA GLY A 57 -30.58 -1.58 -22.41
C GLY A 57 -29.91 -0.20 -22.22
N CYS A 58 -30.16 0.48 -21.10
CA CYS A 58 -29.62 1.82 -20.84
C CYS A 58 -28.46 1.81 -19.84
N CYS A 59 -27.64 2.86 -19.86
CA CYS A 59 -26.60 3.10 -18.87
C CYS A 59 -26.64 4.54 -18.35
N GLN A 60 -26.19 4.75 -17.11
CA GLN A 60 -26.22 6.05 -16.45
C GLN A 60 -25.10 6.20 -15.42
N TYR A 61 -24.41 7.34 -15.46
CA TYR A 61 -23.48 7.73 -14.39
C TYR A 61 -24.23 8.18 -13.15
N VAL A 62 -23.74 7.76 -11.98
CA VAL A 62 -24.27 8.14 -10.67
C VAL A 62 -23.31 9.11 -10.01
N ALA A 63 -23.87 10.20 -9.48
CA ALA A 63 -23.21 11.10 -8.55
C ALA A 63 -24.02 11.13 -7.24
N TRP A 64 -23.32 11.30 -6.12
CA TRP A 64 -23.94 11.46 -4.81
C TRP A 64 -24.65 12.82 -4.74
N GLU A 65 -25.87 12.81 -4.23
CA GLU A 65 -26.70 13.99 -4.02
C GLU A 65 -26.39 14.64 -2.67
N ASP A 66 -26.21 13.82 -1.62
CA ASP A 66 -25.82 14.32 -0.31
C ASP A 66 -24.29 14.26 -0.15
N PRO A 67 -23.57 15.40 -0.20
CA PRO A 67 -22.13 15.40 -0.02
C PRO A 67 -21.68 15.00 1.38
N MET A 68 -22.58 14.92 2.38
CA MET A 68 -22.29 14.45 3.74
C MET A 68 -22.91 13.07 4.04
N GLY A 69 -23.68 12.53 3.09
CA GLY A 69 -24.42 11.28 3.22
C GLY A 69 -23.55 10.03 3.21
N GLU A 70 -24.16 8.90 3.53
CA GLU A 70 -23.49 7.60 3.41
C GLU A 70 -23.28 7.29 1.92
N ARG A 71 -22.05 6.91 1.53
CA ARG A 71 -21.70 6.52 0.15
C ARG A 71 -22.18 5.12 -0.17
N THR A 72 -23.50 4.92 -0.11
CA THR A 72 -24.17 3.65 -0.32
C THR A 72 -25.30 3.84 -1.32
N LEU A 73 -25.24 3.08 -2.42
CA LEU A 73 -26.29 3.01 -3.43
C LEU A 73 -27.30 1.95 -3.02
N GLU A 74 -28.57 2.30 -3.06
CA GLU A 74 -29.70 1.38 -2.91
C GLU A 74 -30.28 1.13 -4.30
N TRP A 75 -30.49 -0.12 -4.69
CA TRP A 75 -31.09 -0.47 -5.98
C TRP A 75 -31.95 -1.74 -5.93
N GLY A 76 -32.90 -1.87 -6.85
CA GLY A 76 -33.74 -3.05 -7.00
C GLY A 76 -34.60 -3.02 -8.27
N PRO A 77 -35.23 -4.14 -8.64
CA PRO A 77 -36.19 -4.17 -9.75
C PRO A 77 -37.39 -3.28 -9.44
N SER A 78 -37.70 -2.36 -10.36
CA SER A 78 -38.86 -1.47 -10.29
C SER A 78 -40.14 -2.28 -10.47
N THR A 79 -40.76 -2.69 -9.37
CA THR A 79 -42.02 -3.46 -9.37
C THR A 79 -43.02 -2.81 -8.42
N ALA A 80 -44.30 -2.77 -8.81
CA ALA A 80 -45.35 -2.11 -8.03
C ALA A 80 -45.41 -2.67 -6.59
N GLY A 81 -45.02 -1.85 -5.61
CA GLY A 81 -45.14 -2.15 -4.18
C GLY A 81 -43.96 -2.90 -3.54
N LYS A 82 -42.88 -3.23 -4.28
CA LYS A 82 -41.63 -3.74 -3.68
C LYS A 82 -40.61 -2.62 -3.60
N LYS A 83 -40.13 -2.35 -2.39
CA LYS A 83 -39.03 -1.40 -2.15
C LYS A 83 -37.71 -1.99 -2.62
N ILE A 84 -36.81 -1.08 -2.97
CA ILE A 84 -35.38 -1.32 -3.16
C ILE A 84 -34.83 -2.30 -2.11
N SER A 85 -34.19 -3.37 -2.58
CA SER A 85 -33.86 -4.55 -1.76
C SER A 85 -32.37 -4.79 -1.57
N THR A 86 -31.51 -4.07 -2.30
CA THR A 86 -30.07 -4.34 -2.31
C THR A 86 -29.28 -3.06 -2.16
N THR A 87 -28.21 -3.15 -1.37
CA THR A 87 -27.29 -2.04 -1.09
C THR A 87 -25.92 -2.39 -1.63
N ASP A 88 -25.26 -1.44 -2.29
CA ASP A 88 -23.88 -1.54 -2.73
C ASP A 88 -23.13 -0.27 -2.34
N LYS A 89 -22.01 -0.44 -1.64
CA LYS A 89 -21.14 0.66 -1.21
C LYS A 89 -20.21 1.16 -2.31
N LEU A 90 -20.19 0.50 -3.48
CA LEU A 90 -19.40 0.83 -4.67
C LEU A 90 -17.86 0.88 -4.47
N HIS A 91 -17.39 0.60 -3.26
CA HIS A 91 -15.98 0.54 -2.87
C HIS A 91 -15.33 -0.83 -3.10
N GLN A 92 -16.15 -1.87 -3.29
CA GLN A 92 -15.71 -3.25 -3.36
C GLN A 92 -16.48 -3.94 -4.46
N ASP A 93 -15.81 -4.94 -4.99
CA ASP A 93 -16.35 -5.84 -5.96
C ASP A 93 -17.46 -6.70 -5.32
N GLY A 94 -18.56 -6.90 -6.04
CA GLY A 94 -19.74 -7.61 -5.56
C GLY A 94 -20.43 -8.37 -6.69
N THR A 95 -21.18 -9.40 -6.34
CA THR A 95 -22.05 -10.12 -7.28
C THR A 95 -23.20 -10.79 -6.55
N GLY A 96 -24.31 -10.97 -7.24
CA GLY A 96 -25.45 -11.71 -6.72
C GLY A 96 -26.55 -11.92 -7.75
N ARG A 97 -27.59 -12.62 -7.32
CA ARG A 97 -28.79 -12.90 -8.12
C ARG A 97 -29.97 -12.14 -7.55
N PHE A 98 -30.86 -11.67 -8.41
CA PHE A 98 -32.12 -11.07 -8.00
C PHE A 98 -33.27 -11.55 -8.91
N PRO A 99 -34.46 -11.80 -8.34
CA PRO A 99 -35.63 -12.18 -9.11
C PRO A 99 -36.36 -10.95 -9.66
N TYR A 100 -37.01 -11.10 -10.80
CA TYR A 100 -37.92 -10.12 -11.39
C TYR A 100 -39.15 -10.83 -11.95
N VAL A 101 -40.32 -10.26 -11.70
CA VAL A 101 -41.57 -10.73 -12.30
C VAL A 101 -41.99 -9.70 -13.32
N ASN A 102 -42.05 -10.10 -14.59
CA ASN A 102 -42.42 -9.20 -15.67
C ASN A 102 -43.94 -8.95 -15.73
N ASP A 103 -44.38 -8.07 -16.62
CA ASP A 103 -45.81 -7.73 -16.81
C ASP A 103 -46.68 -8.93 -17.22
N ARG A 104 -46.07 -10.00 -17.72
CA ARG A 104 -46.74 -11.27 -18.08
C ARG A 104 -46.83 -12.24 -16.90
N ASN A 105 -46.39 -11.81 -15.72
CA ASN A 105 -46.34 -12.61 -14.50
C ASN A 105 -45.41 -13.83 -14.62
N GLU A 106 -44.37 -13.72 -15.44
CA GLU A 106 -43.28 -14.70 -15.59
C GLU A 106 -42.13 -14.32 -14.65
N GLU A 107 -41.63 -15.28 -13.88
CA GLU A 107 -40.52 -15.08 -12.94
C GLU A 107 -39.18 -15.36 -13.61
N ASN A 108 -38.39 -14.31 -13.80
CA ASN A 108 -37.04 -14.35 -14.35
C ASN A 108 -36.01 -14.11 -13.24
N SER A 109 -34.80 -14.68 -13.39
CA SER A 109 -33.68 -14.43 -12.49
C SER A 109 -32.58 -13.71 -13.25
N TYR A 110 -32.16 -12.56 -12.72
CA TYR A 110 -31.06 -11.76 -13.23
C TYR A 110 -29.87 -11.76 -12.27
N PHE A 111 -28.75 -11.26 -12.76
CA PHE A 111 -27.49 -11.13 -12.04
C PHE A 111 -27.09 -9.67 -11.96
N TRP A 112 -26.48 -9.28 -10.85
CA TRP A 112 -25.81 -8.01 -10.71
C TRP A 112 -24.34 -8.24 -10.40
N ILE A 113 -23.47 -7.37 -10.92
CA ILE A 113 -22.02 -7.46 -10.73
C ILE A 113 -21.46 -6.05 -10.59
N SER A 114 -20.76 -5.80 -9.48
CA SER A 114 -20.01 -4.58 -9.24
C SER A 114 -18.53 -4.87 -9.46
N PHE A 115 -17.89 -4.20 -10.42
CA PHE A 115 -16.48 -4.40 -10.80
C PHE A 115 -15.82 -3.10 -11.23
N LEU A 116 -14.49 -3.09 -11.33
CA LEU A 116 -13.73 -1.93 -11.79
C LEU A 116 -13.31 -2.12 -13.26
N ASP A 117 -13.70 -1.21 -14.13
CA ASP A 117 -13.22 -1.11 -15.51
C ASP A 117 -12.31 0.10 -15.65
N GLY A 118 -10.99 -0.14 -15.61
CA GLY A 118 -9.98 0.92 -15.52
C GLY A 118 -10.12 1.71 -14.21
N LEU A 119 -10.52 2.99 -14.30
CA LEU A 119 -10.80 3.85 -13.14
C LEU A 119 -12.30 3.93 -12.80
N GLN A 120 -13.17 3.38 -13.64
CA GLN A 120 -14.61 3.50 -13.48
C GLN A 120 -15.17 2.28 -12.76
N ARG A 121 -15.83 2.51 -11.62
CA ARG A 121 -16.68 1.48 -11.01
C ARG A 121 -17.91 1.28 -11.89
N VAL A 122 -18.21 0.02 -12.25
CA VAL A 122 -19.37 -0.36 -13.06
C VAL A 122 -20.25 -1.30 -12.24
N LEU A 123 -21.54 -1.00 -12.16
CA LEU A 123 -22.57 -1.90 -11.64
C LEU A 123 -23.43 -2.37 -12.81
N LEU A 124 -23.22 -3.62 -13.23
CA LEU A 124 -23.87 -4.26 -14.36
C LEU A 124 -25.02 -5.15 -13.91
N PHE A 125 -26.20 -4.98 -14.53
CA PHE A 125 -27.34 -5.88 -14.43
C PHE A 125 -27.49 -6.66 -15.73
N THR A 126 -27.54 -7.99 -15.66
CA THR A 126 -27.54 -8.85 -16.85
C THR A 126 -28.32 -10.14 -16.62
N ASP A 127 -28.80 -10.76 -17.69
CA ASP A 127 -29.36 -12.11 -17.74
C ASP A 127 -28.32 -13.18 -18.07
N ASP A 128 -27.14 -12.77 -18.54
CA ASP A 128 -26.03 -13.66 -18.89
C ASP A 128 -25.23 -14.11 -17.64
N GLU A 129 -25.48 -15.36 -17.22
CA GLU A 129 -24.76 -16.00 -16.10
C GLU A 129 -23.28 -16.28 -16.42
N GLU A 130 -22.94 -16.55 -17.68
CA GLU A 130 -21.56 -16.85 -18.08
C GLU A 130 -20.70 -15.59 -18.03
N LEU A 131 -21.23 -14.46 -18.52
CA LEU A 131 -20.59 -13.15 -18.37
C LEU A 131 -20.38 -12.81 -16.89
N ALA A 132 -21.37 -13.07 -16.04
CA ALA A 132 -21.27 -12.82 -14.61
C ALA A 132 -20.16 -13.63 -13.94
N LYS A 133 -20.07 -14.92 -14.27
CA LYS A 133 -18.99 -15.79 -13.79
C LYS A 133 -17.64 -15.38 -14.35
N TYR A 134 -17.57 -14.99 -15.62
CA TYR A 134 -16.33 -14.54 -16.25
C TYR A 134 -15.78 -13.28 -15.58
N LEU A 135 -16.61 -12.25 -15.39
CA LEU A 135 -16.21 -11.01 -14.71
C LEU A 135 -15.84 -11.23 -13.24
N GLN A 136 -16.43 -12.25 -12.60
CA GLN A 136 -16.03 -12.67 -11.26
C GLN A 136 -14.68 -13.40 -11.27
N ALA A 137 -14.44 -14.30 -12.22
CA ALA A 137 -13.24 -15.13 -12.31
C ALA A 137 -12.01 -14.38 -12.85
N ALA A 138 -12.21 -13.40 -13.74
CA ALA A 138 -11.14 -12.53 -14.25
C ALA A 138 -10.34 -11.88 -13.10
N ARG A 139 -11.01 -11.63 -11.96
CA ARG A 139 -10.43 -11.06 -10.74
C ARG A 139 -9.38 -11.95 -10.07
N GLU A 140 -9.56 -13.26 -10.16
CA GLU A 140 -8.67 -14.23 -9.49
C GLU A 140 -7.44 -14.54 -10.35
N THR A 141 -7.48 -14.19 -11.64
CA THR A 141 -6.51 -14.62 -12.66
C THR A 141 -5.78 -13.45 -13.33
N ASP A 142 -5.72 -12.29 -12.67
CA ASP A 142 -4.98 -11.16 -13.21
C ASP A 142 -3.47 -11.45 -13.22
N GLN A 143 -2.92 -11.60 -14.43
CA GLN A 143 -1.48 -11.73 -14.62
C GLN A 143 -0.81 -10.38 -14.43
N VAL A 144 0.31 -10.40 -13.70
CA VAL A 144 1.13 -9.20 -13.50
C VAL A 144 1.73 -8.78 -14.85
N LEU A 145 1.39 -7.58 -15.33
CA LEU A 145 1.96 -7.01 -16.56
C LEU A 145 3.44 -6.67 -16.36
N SER A 146 3.75 -6.05 -15.23
CA SER A 146 5.12 -5.74 -14.85
C SER A 146 5.31 -5.71 -13.35
N GLU A 147 6.50 -6.11 -12.91
CA GLU A 147 6.88 -6.21 -11.51
C GLU A 147 8.24 -5.53 -11.32
N TYR A 148 8.30 -4.59 -10.37
CA TYR A 148 9.49 -3.84 -10.05
C TYR A 148 9.80 -3.98 -8.57
N VAL A 149 11.04 -4.32 -8.27
CA VAL A 149 11.56 -4.36 -6.90
C VAL A 149 12.71 -3.36 -6.80
N ILE A 150 12.52 -2.33 -5.98
CA ILE A 150 13.48 -1.25 -5.78
C ILE A 150 13.98 -1.32 -4.34
N MET A 151 15.29 -1.24 -4.15
CA MET A 151 15.91 -1.32 -2.84
C MET A 151 16.96 -0.22 -2.66
N PHE A 152 16.83 0.56 -1.59
CA PHE A 152 17.85 1.55 -1.21
C PHE A 152 18.45 1.18 0.15
N HIS A 153 19.78 1.30 0.25
CA HIS A 153 20.45 1.13 1.53
C HIS A 153 19.99 2.19 2.55
N GLY A 154 19.76 3.41 2.09
CA GLY A 154 19.14 4.45 2.88
C GLY A 154 18.74 5.63 2.00
N LEU A 155 17.98 6.54 2.59
CA LEU A 155 17.52 7.77 1.95
C LEU A 155 17.67 8.91 2.97
N GLY A 156 18.15 10.06 2.53
CA GLY A 156 18.31 11.25 3.35
C GLY A 156 17.62 12.44 2.68
N LEU A 157 16.90 13.23 3.46
CA LEU A 157 16.20 14.44 3.03
C LEU A 157 16.59 15.58 3.98
N SER A 158 17.07 16.68 3.40
CA SER A 158 17.50 17.86 4.13
C SER A 158 16.57 19.02 3.81
N LEU A 159 16.04 19.67 4.84
CA LEU A 159 15.35 20.95 4.72
C LEU A 159 16.32 22.06 5.09
N VAL A 160 16.57 22.96 4.16
CA VAL A 160 17.56 24.02 4.30
C VAL A 160 16.87 25.39 4.23
N ASP A 161 17.25 26.29 5.13
CA ASP A 161 16.95 27.72 5.01
C ASP A 161 17.72 28.29 3.80
N GLY A 162 17.00 28.66 2.75
CA GLY A 162 17.60 29.17 1.52
C GLY A 162 18.38 30.48 1.69
N ASP A 163 18.00 31.31 2.66
CA ASP A 163 18.65 32.61 2.88
C ASP A 163 19.89 32.49 3.77
N LYS A 164 19.86 31.59 4.75
CA LYS A 164 20.96 31.38 5.71
C LYS A 164 21.90 30.23 5.35
N GLY A 165 21.51 29.39 4.39
CA GLY A 165 22.26 28.18 4.02
C GLY A 165 22.37 27.16 5.16
N GLN A 166 21.44 27.20 6.11
CA GLN A 166 21.47 26.37 7.31
C GLN A 166 20.47 25.22 7.19
N GLU A 167 20.91 23.99 7.47
CA GLU A 167 20.01 22.86 7.61
C GLU A 167 19.12 23.05 8.85
N ILE A 168 17.82 23.02 8.65
CA ILE A 168 16.80 23.15 9.71
C ILE A 168 16.41 21.75 10.22
N LEU A 169 16.24 20.81 9.29
CA LEU A 169 15.73 19.47 9.57
C LEU A 169 16.42 18.46 8.66
N TYR A 170 16.79 17.32 9.22
CA TYR A 170 17.30 16.19 8.46
C TYR A 170 16.45 14.94 8.74
N MET A 171 15.84 14.38 7.71
CA MET A 171 15.14 13.10 7.77
C MET A 171 16.01 12.02 7.12
N ARG A 172 16.12 10.87 7.77
CA ARG A 172 16.86 9.72 7.28
C ARG A 172 16.05 8.44 7.40
N ILE A 173 16.07 7.66 6.33
CA ILE A 173 15.73 6.24 6.34
C ILE A 173 17.05 5.47 6.29
N ALA A 174 17.33 4.67 7.31
CA ALA A 174 18.55 3.87 7.41
C ALA A 174 18.25 2.38 7.27
N SER A 175 19.17 1.64 6.65
CA SER A 175 19.19 0.17 6.71
C SER A 175 19.44 -0.35 8.12
N SER A 176 19.26 -1.66 8.29
CA SER A 176 19.78 -2.34 9.46
C SER A 176 21.30 -2.40 9.44
N ASP A 177 21.87 -2.65 10.61
CA ASP A 177 23.23 -3.13 10.72
C ASP A 177 23.35 -4.52 10.08
N ILE A 178 24.57 -4.87 9.68
CA ILE A 178 24.88 -6.20 9.15
C ILE A 178 25.00 -7.18 10.31
N ALA A 179 24.19 -8.23 10.26
CA ALA A 179 24.23 -9.31 11.22
C ALA A 179 24.62 -10.62 10.54
N TRP A 180 25.44 -11.40 11.21
CA TRP A 180 25.79 -12.75 10.80
C TRP A 180 25.00 -13.76 11.64
N GLN A 181 24.45 -14.76 10.96
CA GLN A 181 23.72 -15.85 11.58
C GLN A 181 24.38 -17.18 11.28
N ALA A 182 24.25 -18.15 12.18
CA ALA A 182 24.80 -19.48 11.96
C ALA A 182 23.80 -20.59 12.30
N THR A 183 23.92 -21.74 11.63
CA THR A 183 23.23 -22.98 11.95
C THR A 183 24.19 -24.17 11.97
N LYS A 184 23.82 -25.26 12.64
CA LYS A 184 24.63 -26.49 12.65
C LYS A 184 24.49 -27.22 11.32
N LEU A 185 25.60 -27.76 10.80
CA LEU A 185 25.58 -28.58 9.59
C LEU A 185 24.64 -29.78 9.74
N GLY A 186 23.84 -30.05 8.72
CA GLY A 186 22.89 -31.17 8.71
C GLY A 186 21.64 -31.00 9.59
N LYS A 187 21.46 -29.87 10.28
CA LYS A 187 20.20 -29.55 11.00
C LYS A 187 19.50 -28.36 10.33
N THR A 188 18.37 -28.60 9.67
CA THR A 188 17.43 -27.56 9.23
C THR A 188 16.50 -27.24 10.41
N LYS A 189 16.17 -26.00 10.79
CA LYS A 189 15.55 -24.92 10.00
C LYS A 189 15.81 -23.50 10.55
N ARG A 190 16.68 -23.30 11.55
CA ARG A 190 16.75 -21.99 12.24
C ARG A 190 18.18 -21.47 12.37
N PHE A 191 18.50 -20.50 11.51
CA PHE A 191 19.65 -19.62 11.67
C PHE A 191 19.46 -18.79 12.94
N LYS A 192 20.49 -18.76 13.80
CA LYS A 192 20.52 -17.93 15.01
C LYS A 192 21.52 -16.80 14.82
N PRO A 193 21.21 -15.56 15.26
CA PRO A 193 22.17 -14.47 15.24
C PRO A 193 23.40 -14.81 16.08
N LEU A 194 24.57 -14.48 15.56
CA LEU A 194 25.82 -14.51 16.31
C LEU A 194 25.89 -13.29 17.25
N PRO A 195 26.70 -13.37 18.32
CA PRO A 195 26.99 -12.21 19.15
C PRO A 195 27.52 -11.03 18.31
N LEU A 196 27.20 -9.79 18.71
CA LEU A 196 27.54 -8.59 17.95
C LEU A 196 29.04 -8.49 17.63
N ASN A 197 29.90 -8.75 18.63
CA ASN A 197 31.36 -8.69 18.45
C ASN A 197 31.88 -9.73 17.44
N GLU A 198 31.34 -10.96 17.48
CA GLU A 198 31.70 -12.00 16.51
C GLU A 198 31.20 -11.64 15.11
N SER A 199 29.95 -11.16 15.01
CA SER A 199 29.36 -10.69 13.76
C SER A 199 30.18 -9.57 13.14
N HIS A 200 30.63 -8.60 13.94
CA HIS A 200 31.49 -7.51 13.49
C HIS A 200 32.86 -8.02 13.01
N ALA A 201 33.52 -8.89 13.78
CA ALA A 201 34.81 -9.47 13.39
C ALA A 201 34.71 -10.27 12.07
N ILE A 202 33.65 -11.06 11.91
CA ILE A 202 33.36 -11.80 10.68
C ILE A 202 33.11 -10.83 9.51
N GLU A 203 32.34 -9.76 9.72
CA GLU A 203 32.08 -8.77 8.67
C GLU A 203 33.36 -8.05 8.22
N VAL A 204 34.21 -7.63 9.14
CA VAL A 204 35.50 -6.99 8.82
C VAL A 204 36.38 -7.93 7.99
N ALA A 205 36.50 -9.19 8.42
CA ALA A 205 37.26 -10.19 7.68
C ALA A 205 36.64 -10.51 6.31
N TYR A 206 35.31 -10.52 6.21
CA TYR A 206 34.59 -10.73 4.96
C TYR A 206 34.83 -9.58 3.96
N GLN A 207 34.79 -8.32 4.42
CA GLN A 207 35.08 -7.16 3.58
C GLN A 207 36.53 -7.20 3.07
N ASN A 208 37.49 -7.56 3.92
CA ASN A 208 38.88 -7.75 3.50
C ASN A 208 39.01 -8.85 2.45
N TYR A 209 38.33 -9.99 2.64
CA TYR A 209 38.27 -11.06 1.65
C TYR A 209 37.67 -10.59 0.31
N LEU A 210 36.58 -9.81 0.32
CA LEU A 210 35.98 -9.26 -0.90
C LEU A 210 36.93 -8.31 -1.63
N ASN A 211 37.62 -7.45 -0.89
CA ASN A 211 38.63 -6.55 -1.45
C ASN A 211 39.78 -7.34 -2.08
N GLU A 212 40.33 -8.33 -1.39
CA GLU A 212 41.37 -9.20 -1.95
C GLU A 212 40.88 -9.96 -3.19
N LYS A 213 39.66 -10.49 -3.15
CA LYS A 213 39.04 -11.17 -4.30
C LYS A 213 38.87 -10.24 -5.50
N SER A 214 38.59 -8.96 -5.28
CA SER A 214 38.49 -7.97 -6.36
C SER A 214 39.83 -7.70 -7.06
N ILE A 215 40.95 -7.83 -6.34
CA ILE A 215 42.29 -7.56 -6.84
C ILE A 215 42.94 -8.82 -7.43
N TYR A 216 42.83 -9.94 -6.72
CA TYR A 216 43.56 -11.19 -7.00
C TYR A 216 42.68 -12.31 -7.59
N ALA A 217 41.40 -12.02 -7.84
CA ALA A 217 40.40 -12.96 -8.38
C ALA A 217 40.40 -14.32 -7.64
N ASN A 218 40.86 -15.38 -8.31
CA ASN A 218 40.81 -16.76 -7.80
C ASN A 218 41.90 -17.09 -6.78
N ASN A 219 42.91 -16.23 -6.60
CA ASN A 219 44.00 -16.45 -5.66
C ASN A 219 43.75 -15.85 -4.26
N ALA A 220 42.57 -15.27 -4.03
CA ALA A 220 42.22 -14.72 -2.73
C ALA A 220 42.05 -15.81 -1.67
N LYS A 221 42.60 -15.58 -0.49
CA LYS A 221 42.56 -16.54 0.61
C LYS A 221 41.14 -16.58 1.20
N SER A 222 40.38 -17.62 0.87
CA SER A 222 38.98 -17.73 1.30
C SER A 222 38.81 -18.25 2.73
N GLN A 223 39.82 -18.95 3.28
CA GLN A 223 39.82 -19.44 4.65
C GLN A 223 40.68 -18.53 5.53
N LEU A 224 40.04 -17.88 6.50
CA LEU A 224 40.67 -16.94 7.41
C LEU A 224 40.45 -17.39 8.86
N THR A 225 41.48 -17.21 9.68
CA THR A 225 41.41 -17.42 11.13
C THR A 225 41.25 -16.06 11.79
N LEU A 226 40.17 -15.86 12.53
CA LEU A 226 39.91 -14.64 13.29
C LEU A 226 40.72 -14.63 14.59
N ASP A 227 40.89 -13.46 15.20
CA ASP A 227 41.62 -13.29 16.48
C ASP A 227 41.04 -14.14 17.62
N SER A 228 39.74 -14.48 17.54
CA SER A 228 39.07 -15.39 18.48
C SER A 228 39.48 -16.86 18.32
N GLY A 229 40.34 -17.19 17.36
CA GLY A 229 40.70 -18.56 16.98
C GLY A 229 39.65 -19.26 16.09
N MET A 230 38.60 -18.56 15.68
CA MET A 230 37.56 -19.09 14.80
C MET A 230 38.07 -19.15 13.36
N GLU A 231 37.96 -20.31 12.73
CA GLU A 231 38.31 -20.49 11.31
C GLU A 231 37.04 -20.39 10.46
N VAL A 232 37.00 -19.43 9.53
CA VAL A 232 35.86 -19.16 8.65
C VAL A 232 36.28 -19.34 7.19
N ASN A 233 35.47 -20.03 6.40
CA ASN A 233 35.63 -20.12 4.96
C ASN A 233 34.54 -19.29 4.28
N PHE A 234 34.93 -18.16 3.68
CA PHE A 234 34.02 -17.23 3.02
C PHE A 234 33.59 -17.68 1.62
N ALA A 235 34.32 -18.60 0.98
CA ALA A 235 33.90 -19.19 -0.29
C ALA A 235 32.71 -20.15 -0.10
N THR A 236 32.73 -20.93 0.98
CA THR A 236 31.64 -21.86 1.33
C THR A 236 30.64 -21.27 2.32
N SER A 237 30.85 -20.03 2.79
CA SER A 237 30.06 -19.40 3.85
C SER A 237 29.86 -20.31 5.05
N SER A 238 30.94 -20.79 5.65
CA SER A 238 30.90 -21.71 6.78
C SER A 238 31.98 -21.43 7.82
N ILE A 239 31.68 -21.74 9.07
CA ILE A 239 32.65 -21.81 10.16
C ILE A 239 33.19 -23.25 10.19
N LEU A 240 34.51 -23.41 10.19
CA LEU A 240 35.20 -24.70 10.22
C LEU A 240 35.59 -25.10 11.66
N LYS A 241 36.11 -24.16 12.45
CA LYS A 241 36.49 -24.37 13.87
C LYS A 241 35.96 -23.23 14.74
N PRO A 242 35.65 -23.48 16.03
CA PRO A 242 35.80 -24.76 16.75
C PRO A 242 34.68 -25.76 16.44
N ASN A 243 33.51 -25.29 16.02
CA ASN A 243 32.36 -26.12 15.72
C ASN A 243 31.89 -25.84 14.29
N PRO A 244 31.88 -26.83 13.40
CA PRO A 244 31.41 -26.68 12.03
C PRO A 244 29.96 -26.16 11.95
N LYS A 245 29.76 -25.01 11.30
CA LYS A 245 28.46 -24.35 11.13
C LYS A 245 28.34 -23.73 9.75
N GLU A 246 27.12 -23.67 9.23
CA GLU A 246 26.79 -22.88 8.05
C GLU A 246 26.51 -21.43 8.48
N LEU A 247 27.04 -20.49 7.72
CA LEU A 247 27.05 -19.07 8.02
C LEU A 247 26.22 -18.30 6.98
N ARG A 248 25.44 -17.32 7.44
CA ARG A 248 24.61 -16.48 6.58
C ARG A 248 24.77 -15.01 6.97
N ARG A 249 25.09 -14.18 6.00
CA ARG A 249 25.06 -12.71 6.12
C ARG A 249 23.64 -12.22 5.93
N VAL A 250 23.13 -11.38 6.83
CA VAL A 250 21.79 -10.78 6.73
C VAL A 250 21.85 -9.28 7.02
N PHE A 251 21.09 -8.51 6.24
CA PHE A 251 20.81 -7.10 6.48
C PHE A 251 19.46 -6.77 5.84
N GLN A 252 18.77 -5.74 6.36
CA GLN A 252 17.55 -5.19 5.78
C GLN A 252 17.87 -3.84 5.15
N THR A 253 17.45 -3.64 3.91
CA THR A 253 17.60 -2.36 3.21
C THR A 253 16.77 -1.30 3.90
N GLY A 254 17.23 -0.04 3.87
CA GLY A 254 16.50 1.06 4.50
C GLY A 254 15.12 1.24 3.87
N VAL A 255 15.06 1.14 2.54
CA VAL A 255 13.83 1.18 1.77
C VAL A 255 13.76 -0.07 0.90
N TRP A 256 12.61 -0.73 0.92
CA TRP A 256 12.24 -1.79 -0.01
C TRP A 256 10.88 -1.47 -0.59
N ILE A 257 10.78 -1.38 -1.90
CA ILE A 257 9.54 -1.09 -2.61
C ILE A 257 9.29 -2.22 -3.60
N HIS A 258 8.08 -2.74 -3.56
CA HIS A 258 7.58 -3.74 -4.48
C HIS A 258 6.34 -3.20 -5.16
N TYR A 259 6.48 -2.92 -6.45
CA TYR A 259 5.43 -2.38 -7.28
C TYR A 259 5.02 -3.40 -8.33
N LYS A 260 3.74 -3.73 -8.39
CA LYS A 260 3.15 -4.60 -9.42
C LYS A 260 2.10 -3.83 -10.18
N ASN A 261 2.18 -3.91 -11.49
CA ASN A 261 1.19 -3.37 -12.40
C ASN A 261 0.35 -4.52 -12.95
N TYR A 262 -0.97 -4.41 -12.81
CA TYR A 262 -1.97 -5.29 -13.38
C TYR A 262 -2.83 -4.49 -14.38
N PRO A 263 -3.54 -5.14 -15.31
CA PRO A 263 -4.35 -4.44 -16.30
C PRO A 263 -5.35 -3.44 -15.72
N HIS A 264 -5.90 -3.75 -14.53
CA HIS A 264 -6.95 -2.95 -13.88
C HIS A 264 -6.58 -2.48 -12.47
N ALA A 265 -5.35 -2.73 -12.00
CA ALA A 265 -4.94 -2.37 -10.65
C ALA A 265 -3.42 -2.19 -10.54
N ASN A 266 -2.99 -1.38 -9.59
CA ASN A 266 -1.58 -1.28 -9.20
C ASN A 266 -1.44 -1.67 -7.74
N HIS A 267 -0.48 -2.52 -7.43
CA HIS A 267 -0.13 -2.88 -6.05
C HIS A 267 1.20 -2.23 -5.70
N PHE A 268 1.19 -1.36 -4.70
CA PHE A 268 2.38 -0.78 -4.12
C PHE A 268 2.58 -1.28 -2.69
N HIS A 269 3.71 -1.93 -2.43
CA HIS A 269 4.08 -2.39 -1.10
C HIS A 269 5.48 -1.88 -0.76
N ALA A 270 5.56 -1.01 0.25
CA ALA A 270 6.83 -0.50 0.76
C ALA A 270 7.10 -0.99 2.19
N LYS A 271 8.36 -1.31 2.46
CA LYS A 271 8.89 -1.57 3.81
C LYS A 271 10.02 -0.60 4.07
N LEU A 272 9.91 0.12 5.18
CA LEU A 272 10.90 1.08 5.66
C LEU A 272 11.49 0.53 6.96
N TYR A 273 12.81 0.51 7.10
CA TYR A 273 13.45 -0.09 8.26
C TYR A 273 13.49 0.84 9.47
N ARG A 274 14.28 1.91 9.42
CA ARG A 274 14.41 2.88 10.51
C ARG A 274 14.31 4.30 9.97
N ILE A 275 13.27 5.01 10.39
CA ILE A 275 13.08 6.44 10.11
C ILE A 275 13.59 7.24 11.30
N GLN A 276 14.41 8.24 11.04
CA GLN A 276 14.92 9.19 12.01
C GLN A 276 14.73 10.59 11.45
N ILE A 277 14.28 11.52 12.29
CA ILE A 277 14.07 12.91 11.92
C ILE A 277 14.78 13.73 12.99
N ASP A 278 15.78 14.50 12.56
CA ASP A 278 16.66 15.26 13.42
C ASP A 278 16.43 16.75 13.21
N ASN A 279 16.19 17.48 14.29
CA ASN A 279 16.16 18.93 14.31
C ASN A 279 17.60 19.46 14.42
N GLN A 280 18.02 20.22 13.41
CA GLN A 280 19.39 20.71 13.25
C GLN A 280 19.58 22.14 13.78
N LEU A 281 18.51 22.74 14.33
CA LEU A 281 18.61 24.05 14.98
C LEU A 281 19.40 23.96 16.29
N MET A 282 20.33 24.90 16.49
CA MET A 282 21.22 24.91 17.67
C MET A 282 20.47 24.95 19.01
N ASP A 283 19.28 25.58 19.05
CA ASP A 283 18.49 25.76 20.27
C ASP A 283 17.34 24.76 20.40
N SER A 284 17.35 23.65 19.65
CA SER A 284 16.27 22.67 19.73
C SER A 284 16.34 21.89 21.06
N VAL A 285 15.23 21.89 21.82
CA VAL A 285 15.09 21.06 23.03
C VAL A 285 15.12 19.57 22.70
N PHE A 286 14.56 19.19 21.54
CA PHE A 286 14.52 17.82 21.04
C PHE A 286 15.25 17.75 19.70
N HIS A 287 16.49 17.27 19.73
CA HIS A 287 17.28 17.05 18.51
C HIS A 287 16.74 15.92 17.64
N VAL A 288 15.95 15.00 18.18
CA VAL A 288 15.32 13.92 17.43
C VAL A 288 13.81 13.98 17.67
N VAL A 289 13.06 14.18 16.59
CA VAL A 289 11.61 14.48 16.63
C VAL A 289 10.79 13.30 17.16
N LEU A 290 11.22 12.07 16.88
CA LEU A 290 10.53 10.84 17.28
C LEU A 290 11.24 10.10 18.44
N ALA A 291 12.07 10.78 19.22
CA ALA A 291 12.76 10.13 20.33
C ALA A 291 11.82 9.90 21.53
N PRO A 292 11.73 8.66 22.07
CA PRO A 292 10.93 8.35 23.25
C PRO A 292 11.63 8.76 24.56
N VAL A 293 12.47 9.79 24.54
CA VAL A 293 13.29 10.18 25.70
C VAL A 293 12.61 11.33 26.43
N ALA A 294 12.36 11.15 27.72
CA ALA A 294 11.82 12.20 28.56
C ALA A 294 12.79 13.40 28.62
N PRO A 295 12.28 14.64 28.56
CA PRO A 295 13.13 15.83 28.59
C PRO A 295 13.94 15.91 29.90
N PRO A 296 15.12 16.57 29.88
CA PRO A 296 15.91 16.83 31.07
C PRO A 296 15.08 17.49 32.18
N LYS A 297 15.33 17.12 33.45
CA LYS A 297 14.58 17.62 34.62
C LYS A 297 14.57 19.15 34.77
N SER A 298 15.58 19.84 34.23
CA SER A 298 15.67 21.31 34.21
C SER A 298 14.62 21.97 33.32
N ILE A 299 14.13 21.26 32.29
CA ILE A 299 13.15 21.76 31.32
C ILE A 299 11.73 21.36 31.77
N SER A 300 11.57 20.17 32.34
CA SER A 300 10.29 19.70 32.92
C SER A 300 9.79 20.54 34.12
N ALA A 301 10.63 21.42 34.67
CA ALA A 301 10.29 22.33 35.76
C ALA A 301 9.72 23.69 35.29
N GLN A 302 9.75 23.97 33.98
CA GLN A 302 9.14 25.18 33.42
C GLN A 302 7.61 25.01 33.37
N LYS A 303 6.87 26.04 33.81
CA LYS A 303 5.39 26.06 33.88
C LYS A 303 4.71 26.21 32.51
N GLU A 304 5.46 26.49 31.45
CA GLU A 304 4.93 26.62 30.10
C GLU A 304 4.97 25.25 29.40
N PRO A 305 3.88 24.84 28.73
CA PRO A 305 3.88 23.60 27.96
C PRO A 305 4.93 23.73 26.85
N LEU A 306 5.88 22.79 26.83
CA LEU A 306 6.82 22.65 25.73
C LEU A 306 6.00 22.44 24.45
N LYS A 307 6.07 23.41 23.53
CA LYS A 307 5.45 23.25 22.22
C LYS A 307 6.04 22.00 21.56
N PRO A 308 5.21 21.05 21.12
CA PRO A 308 5.71 19.93 20.34
C PRO A 308 6.32 20.48 19.03
N PHE A 309 7.34 19.80 18.52
CA PHE A 309 7.97 20.18 17.26
C PHE A 309 7.03 20.03 16.06
N ALA A 310 6.04 19.13 16.14
CA ALA A 310 4.99 18.97 15.16
C ALA A 310 3.62 19.09 15.84
N GLU A 311 2.77 19.96 15.29
CA GLU A 311 1.34 20.07 15.55
C GLU A 311 0.59 19.76 14.25
#